data_AF-A0A8E0FR19-F1
#
_entry.id   AF-A0A8E0FR19-F1
#
_cell.length_a   1.000
_cell.length_b   1.000
_cell.length_c   1.000
_cell.angle_alpha   90.00
_cell.angle_beta   90.00
_cell.angle_gamma   90.00
#
_symmetry.space_group_name_H-M   'P 1'
#
loop_
_entity.id
_entity.type
_entity.pdbx_description
1 polymer ?
#
loop_
_entity_poly.entity_id
_entity_poly.type
_entity_poly.pdbx_seq_one_letter_code
_entity_poly.pdbx_strand_id
1 'polypeptide(L)'
;MAIERTFSIIKPNAVAKNVIGNIFARFEAAGFKIVGTKMLHLTVEQARGFYAEHDGKPFFDGLVEFMTSGPIVVSVLEGENAVQRHRDLLGATNPANALAGTLRADYADSLTENGTHGSDSVESAAREIAYFFGEGEVCPRTR
;
A
#
# COMPACT_ATOMS: atom_id res chain seq x y z
N MET A 1 10.70 -0.04 20.47
CA MET A 1 10.30 1.27 19.89
C MET A 1 8.77 1.39 19.95
N ALA A 2 8.16 2.50 19.53
CA ALA A 2 6.70 2.62 19.53
C ALA A 2 6.08 1.65 18.51
N ILE A 3 4.98 0.99 18.88
CA ILE A 3 4.19 0.20 17.94
C ILE A 3 3.37 1.17 17.08
N GLU A 4 3.53 1.04 15.77
CA GLU A 4 2.85 1.85 14.77
C GLU A 4 1.99 0.97 13.86
N ARG A 5 1.03 1.60 13.18
CA ARG A 5 0.31 1.01 12.06
C ARG A 5 0.57 1.83 10.82
N THR A 6 0.74 1.16 9.69
CA THR A 6 0.84 1.78 8.37
C THR A 6 -0.16 1.14 7.42
N PHE A 7 -0.55 1.90 6.39
CA PHE A 7 -1.43 1.44 5.34
C PHE A 7 -0.61 0.91 4.15
N SER A 8 -1.11 -0.14 3.52
CA SER A 8 -0.51 -0.76 2.34
C SER A 8 -1.57 -0.99 1.27
N ILE A 9 -1.20 -0.76 0.00
CA ILE A 9 -1.99 -1.22 -1.16
C ILE A 9 -1.10 -2.10 -2.03
N ILE A 10 -1.59 -3.28 -2.40
CA ILE A 10 -1.10 -4.02 -3.56
C ILE A 10 -1.93 -3.57 -4.75
N LYS A 11 -1.28 -2.87 -5.69
CA LYS A 11 -1.91 -2.16 -6.81
C LYS A 11 -2.38 -3.13 -7.91
N PRO A 12 -3.22 -2.67 -8.86
CA PRO A 12 -3.84 -3.56 -9.85
C PRO A 12 -2.84 -4.39 -10.66
N ASN A 13 -1.70 -3.81 -11.04
CA ASN A 13 -0.68 -4.53 -11.80
C ASN A 13 -0.07 -5.72 -11.02
N ALA A 14 0.21 -5.55 -9.73
CA ALA A 14 0.72 -6.64 -8.88
C ALA A 14 -0.37 -7.70 -8.59
N VAL A 15 -1.63 -7.27 -8.47
CA VAL A 15 -2.76 -8.21 -8.37
C VAL A 15 -2.90 -9.03 -9.66
N ALA A 16 -2.86 -8.39 -10.83
CA ALA A 16 -2.97 -9.05 -12.14
C ALA A 16 -1.84 -10.06 -12.41
N LYS A 17 -0.65 -9.83 -11.82
CA LYS A 17 0.49 -10.75 -11.86
C LYS A 17 0.38 -11.93 -10.88
N ASN A 18 -0.67 -12.00 -10.06
CA ASN A 18 -0.90 -13.04 -9.05
C ASN A 18 0.21 -13.14 -7.98
N VAL A 19 0.83 -12.01 -7.61
CA VAL A 19 1.94 -11.96 -6.63
C VAL A 19 1.52 -11.49 -5.23
N ILE A 20 0.22 -11.45 -4.92
CA ILE A 20 -0.31 -10.99 -3.61
C ILE A 20 0.34 -11.76 -2.46
N GLY A 21 0.35 -13.09 -2.55
CA GLY A 21 0.94 -13.95 -1.52
C GLY A 21 2.44 -13.71 -1.33
N ASN A 22 3.17 -13.50 -2.42
CA ASN A 22 4.61 -13.20 -2.38
C ASN A 22 4.90 -11.87 -1.67
N ILE A 23 4.09 -10.83 -1.92
CA ILE A 23 4.22 -9.53 -1.26
C ILE A 23 3.88 -9.65 0.23
N PHE A 24 2.79 -10.33 0.59
CA PHE A 24 2.44 -10.57 2.00
C PHE A 24 3.50 -11.37 2.74
N ALA A 25 4.07 -12.41 2.12
CA ALA A 25 5.16 -13.17 2.69
C ALA A 25 6.39 -12.28 3.02
N ARG A 26 6.68 -11.26 2.20
CA ARG A 26 7.75 -10.28 2.48
C ARG A 26 7.41 -9.39 3.66
N PHE A 27 6.16 -8.96 3.81
CA PHE A 27 5.72 -8.22 4.99
C PHE A 27 5.88 -9.06 6.27
N GLU A 28 5.39 -10.29 6.26
CA GLU A 28 5.47 -11.19 7.41
C GLU A 28 6.91 -11.59 7.76
N ALA A 29 7.75 -11.87 6.75
CA ALA A 29 9.17 -12.17 6.93
C ALA A 29 9.94 -10.96 7.51
N ALA A 30 9.52 -9.74 7.17
CA ALA A 30 10.03 -8.52 7.79
C ALA A 30 9.43 -8.28 9.19
N GLY A 31 8.60 -9.17 9.73
CA GLY A 31 8.05 -9.08 11.09
C GLY A 31 6.84 -8.17 11.22
N PHE A 32 6.22 -7.74 10.12
CA PHE A 32 4.93 -7.05 10.17
C PHE A 32 3.81 -8.02 10.50
N LYS A 33 2.83 -7.54 11.25
CA LYS A 33 1.56 -8.23 11.47
C LYS A 33 0.52 -7.62 10.54
N ILE A 34 -0.08 -8.44 9.67
CA ILE A 34 -1.29 -8.03 8.96
C ILE A 34 -2.45 -8.07 9.97
N VAL A 35 -3.02 -6.91 10.28
CA VAL A 35 -4.11 -6.72 11.26
C VAL A 35 -5.40 -6.21 10.62
N GLY A 36 -5.45 -6.11 9.30
CA GLY A 36 -6.65 -5.84 8.51
C GLY A 36 -6.30 -6.04 7.04
N THR A 37 -7.16 -6.69 6.26
CA THR A 37 -6.94 -6.85 4.81
C THR A 37 -8.26 -7.09 4.10
N LYS A 38 -8.44 -6.48 2.92
CA LYS A 38 -9.56 -6.74 2.03
C LYS A 38 -9.21 -6.44 0.58
N MET A 39 -9.79 -7.20 -0.33
CA MET A 39 -9.73 -6.94 -1.77
C MET A 39 -10.89 -6.04 -2.17
N LEU A 40 -10.62 -5.04 -2.99
CA LEU A 40 -11.59 -4.05 -3.46
C LEU A 40 -11.36 -3.78 -4.94
N HIS A 41 -12.41 -3.47 -5.68
CA HIS A 41 -12.29 -2.78 -6.97
C HIS A 41 -12.73 -1.34 -6.75
N LEU A 42 -11.79 -0.39 -6.81
CA LEU A 42 -12.10 1.01 -6.53
C LEU A 42 -13.00 1.61 -7.62
N THR A 43 -13.98 2.40 -7.18
CA THR A 43 -14.64 3.39 -8.03
C THR A 43 -13.73 4.59 -8.27
N VAL A 44 -14.03 5.38 -9.32
CA VAL A 44 -13.31 6.62 -9.62
C VAL A 44 -13.40 7.60 -8.45
N GLU A 45 -14.58 7.69 -7.82
CA GLU A 45 -14.83 8.55 -6.67
C GLU A 45 -13.97 8.15 -5.46
N GLN A 46 -13.85 6.84 -5.19
CA GLN A 46 -12.99 6.33 -4.11
C GLN A 46 -11.50 6.60 -4.41
N ALA A 47 -11.04 6.34 -5.63
CA ALA A 47 -9.65 6.59 -6.00
C ALA A 47 -9.30 8.10 -5.92
N ARG A 48 -10.17 8.97 -6.42
CA ARG A 48 -10.00 10.43 -6.32
C ARG A 48 -10.03 10.90 -4.87
N GLY A 49 -10.94 10.39 -4.06
CA GLY A 49 -11.04 10.74 -2.64
C GLY A 49 -9.82 10.33 -1.85
N PHE A 50 -9.26 9.14 -2.10
CA PHE A 50 -8.04 8.69 -1.46
C PHE A 50 -6.82 9.54 -1.84
N TYR A 51 -6.67 9.85 -3.13
CA TYR A 51 -5.55 10.62 -3.67
C TYR A 51 -5.83 12.14 -3.78
N ALA A 52 -6.79 12.69 -3.01
CA ALA A 52 -7.22 14.08 -3.13
C ALA A 52 -6.09 15.12 -2.94
N GLU A 53 -5.05 14.78 -2.19
CA GLU A 53 -3.83 15.59 -2.02
C GLU A 53 -2.99 15.74 -3.31
N HIS A 54 -3.31 15.00 -4.36
CA HIS A 54 -2.69 15.10 -5.67
C HIS A 54 -3.61 15.77 -6.70
N ASP A 55 -4.78 16.26 -6.29
CA ASP A 55 -5.67 16.99 -7.18
C ASP A 55 -4.97 18.22 -7.78
N GLY A 56 -5.22 18.45 -9.07
CA GLY A 56 -4.52 19.47 -9.88
C GLY A 56 -3.09 19.11 -10.32
N LYS A 57 -2.52 17.98 -9.89
CA LYS A 57 -1.22 17.53 -10.41
C LYS A 57 -1.39 16.85 -11.78
N PRO A 58 -0.45 17.03 -12.72
CA PRO A 58 -0.59 16.54 -14.10
C PRO A 58 -0.69 15.02 -14.22
N PHE A 59 -0.29 14.27 -13.19
CA PHE A 59 -0.35 12.81 -13.17
C PHE A 59 -1.61 12.25 -12.48
N PHE A 60 -2.47 13.10 -11.91
CA PHE A 60 -3.56 12.67 -11.04
C PHE A 60 -4.59 11.81 -11.77
N ASP A 61 -5.04 12.23 -12.95
CA ASP A 61 -6.03 11.48 -13.72
C ASP A 61 -5.50 10.10 -14.15
N GLY A 62 -4.23 10.03 -14.56
CA GLY A 62 -3.58 8.74 -14.89
C GLY A 62 -3.41 7.83 -13.67
N LEU A 63 -3.15 8.40 -12.49
CA LEU A 63 -3.12 7.64 -11.23
C LEU A 63 -4.50 7.06 -10.90
N VAL A 64 -5.57 7.85 -11.07
CA VAL A 64 -6.95 7.42 -10.82
C VAL A 64 -7.37 6.34 -11.81
N GLU A 65 -7.11 6.53 -13.10
CA GLU A 65 -7.38 5.54 -14.15
C GLU A 65 -6.68 4.22 -13.83
N PHE A 66 -5.38 4.27 -13.48
CA PHE A 66 -4.65 3.07 -13.11
C PHE A 66 -5.24 2.38 -11.87
N MET A 67 -5.50 3.11 -10.79
CA MET A 67 -5.97 2.54 -9.53
C MET A 67 -7.40 1.98 -9.61
N THR A 68 -8.15 2.31 -10.67
CA THR A 68 -9.49 1.79 -10.96
C THR A 68 -9.51 0.75 -12.10
N SER A 69 -8.39 0.53 -12.78
CA SER A 69 -8.26 -0.43 -13.89
C SER A 69 -8.49 -1.89 -13.49
N GLY A 70 -8.36 -2.22 -12.20
CA GLY A 70 -8.58 -3.57 -11.68
C GLY A 70 -8.62 -3.62 -10.15
N PRO A 71 -8.80 -4.82 -9.58
CA PRO A 71 -8.84 -4.99 -8.14
C PRO A 71 -7.51 -4.65 -7.47
N ILE A 72 -7.60 -4.14 -6.24
CA ILE A 72 -6.50 -3.90 -5.33
C ILE A 72 -6.67 -4.73 -4.07
N VAL A 73 -5.59 -4.91 -3.32
CA VAL A 73 -5.65 -5.41 -1.94
C VAL A 73 -5.15 -4.33 -1.01
N VAL A 74 -6.00 -3.88 -0.11
CA VAL A 74 -5.64 -2.92 0.95
C VAL A 74 -5.34 -3.67 2.23
N SER A 75 -4.37 -3.20 3.02
CA SER A 75 -3.99 -3.85 4.27
C SER A 75 -3.50 -2.86 5.32
N VAL A 76 -3.71 -3.21 6.59
CA VAL A 76 -3.11 -2.54 7.75
C VAL A 76 -1.99 -3.41 8.28
N LEU A 77 -0.77 -2.85 8.29
CA LEU A 77 0.42 -3.51 8.82
C LEU A 77 0.79 -2.90 10.16
N GLU A 78 1.00 -3.74 11.18
CA GLU A 78 1.36 -3.32 12.54
C GLU A 78 2.77 -3.83 12.89
N GLY A 79 3.57 -2.99 13.54
CA GLY A 79 4.92 -3.32 13.99
C GLY A 79 5.66 -2.13 14.60
N GLU A 80 6.89 -2.35 15.09
CA GLU A 80 7.75 -1.27 15.56
C GLU A 80 8.28 -0.43 14.37
N ASN A 81 8.19 0.90 14.44
CA ASN A 81 8.55 1.82 13.35
C ASN A 81 7.94 1.40 12.00
N ALA A 82 6.67 1.01 12.02
CA ALA A 82 6.02 0.34 10.90
C ALA A 82 6.02 1.20 9.63
N VAL A 83 5.82 2.51 9.74
CA VAL A 83 5.74 3.40 8.57
C VAL A 83 7.07 3.42 7.83
N GLN A 84 8.16 3.76 8.50
CA GLN A 84 9.48 3.87 7.87
C GLN A 84 9.94 2.51 7.34
N ARG A 85 9.82 1.44 8.13
CA ARG A 85 10.27 0.11 7.72
C ARG A 85 9.48 -0.44 6.54
N HIS A 86 8.19 -0.13 6.45
CA HIS A 86 7.38 -0.55 5.32
C HIS A 86 7.87 0.15 4.05
N ARG A 87 8.13 1.46 4.12
CA ARG A 87 8.72 2.22 3.01
C ARG A 87 10.08 1.67 2.56
N ASP A 88 10.95 1.32 3.51
CA ASP A 88 12.25 0.73 3.21
C ASP A 88 12.08 -0.60 2.46
N LEU A 89 11.11 -1.43 2.87
CA LEU A 89 10.78 -2.69 2.20
C LEU A 89 10.15 -2.48 0.81
N LEU A 90 9.33 -1.44 0.63
CA LEU A 90 8.79 -1.08 -0.68
C LEU A 90 9.93 -0.67 -1.65
N GLY A 91 10.87 0.13 -1.16
CA GLY A 91 11.93 0.75 -1.97
C GLY A 91 11.48 2.05 -2.63
N ALA A 92 12.39 2.66 -3.42
CA ALA A 92 12.14 3.95 -4.07
C ALA A 92 10.90 3.91 -4.99
N THR A 93 10.11 4.99 -5.01
CA THR A 93 8.87 5.08 -5.81
C THR A 93 9.10 4.83 -7.29
N ASN A 94 10.24 5.33 -7.83
CA ASN A 94 10.70 4.98 -9.16
C ASN A 94 11.47 3.65 -9.08
N PRO A 95 11.00 2.56 -9.71
CA PRO A 95 11.67 1.27 -9.65
C PRO A 95 13.08 1.29 -10.25
N ALA A 96 13.38 2.22 -11.18
CA ALA A 96 14.74 2.39 -11.71
C ALA A 96 15.77 2.79 -10.63
N ASN A 97 15.29 3.33 -9.50
CA ASN A 97 16.11 3.74 -8.35
C ASN A 97 15.92 2.79 -7.15
N ALA A 98 15.15 1.71 -7.30
CA ALA A 98 14.89 0.76 -6.22
C ALA A 98 16.08 -0.20 -6.06
N LEU A 99 16.47 -0.45 -4.81
CA LEU A 99 17.55 -1.38 -4.51
C LEU A 99 17.08 -2.83 -4.71
N ALA A 100 18.00 -3.71 -5.10
CA ALA A 100 17.69 -5.13 -5.26
C ALA A 100 17.09 -5.72 -3.97
N GLY A 101 16.01 -6.49 -4.11
CA GLY A 101 15.31 -7.12 -3.00
C GLY A 101 14.20 -6.28 -2.36
N THR A 102 13.97 -5.03 -2.80
CA THR A 102 12.76 -4.29 -2.44
C THR A 102 11.58 -4.69 -3.32
N LEU A 103 10.35 -4.47 -2.84
CA LEU A 103 9.14 -4.88 -3.59
C LEU A 103 9.02 -4.16 -4.94
N ARG A 104 9.44 -2.90 -5.03
CA ARG A 104 9.43 -2.14 -6.29
C ARG A 104 10.49 -2.59 -7.27
N ALA A 105 11.62 -3.13 -6.82
CA ALA A 105 12.60 -3.73 -7.73
C ALA A 105 12.05 -5.04 -8.33
N ASP A 106 11.31 -5.81 -7.53
CA ASP A 106 10.84 -7.14 -7.94
C ASP A 106 9.50 -7.12 -8.71
N TYR A 107 8.59 -6.17 -8.43
CA TYR A 107 7.19 -6.25 -8.88
C TYR A 107 6.66 -5.02 -9.63
N ALA A 108 7.39 -3.90 -9.69
CA ALA A 108 6.97 -2.72 -10.43
C ALA A 108 7.15 -2.89 -11.95
N ASP A 109 6.28 -2.24 -12.72
CA ASP A 109 6.42 -2.12 -14.18
C ASP A 109 6.95 -0.75 -14.58
N SER A 110 6.52 0.30 -13.86
CA SER A 110 6.87 1.69 -14.14
C SER A 110 6.74 2.56 -12.91
N LEU A 111 6.94 3.87 -13.06
CA LEU A 111 6.76 4.85 -11.98
C LEU A 111 5.30 4.87 -11.46
N THR A 112 4.33 4.84 -12.37
CA THR A 112 2.89 4.83 -12.03
C THR A 112 2.47 3.46 -11.54
N GLU A 113 2.85 2.42 -12.28
CA GLU A 113 2.56 1.01 -12.00
C GLU A 113 3.63 0.37 -11.13
N ASN A 114 3.88 0.97 -9.97
CA ASN A 114 4.98 0.57 -9.10
C ASN A 114 4.64 -0.58 -8.12
N GLY A 115 3.55 -1.31 -8.36
CA GLY A 115 3.19 -2.52 -7.63
C GLY A 115 2.58 -2.29 -6.24
N THR A 116 3.08 -1.32 -5.46
CA THR A 116 2.62 -1.08 -4.08
C THR A 116 2.55 0.39 -3.66
N HIS A 117 1.62 0.66 -2.73
CA HIS A 117 1.52 1.92 -1.96
C HIS A 117 1.89 1.66 -0.49
N GLY A 118 2.44 2.69 0.16
CA GLY A 118 2.63 2.71 1.60
C GLY A 118 2.60 4.14 2.11
N SER A 119 2.05 4.35 3.30
CA SER A 119 1.96 5.68 3.93
C SER A 119 3.34 6.32 4.10
N ASP A 120 3.42 7.63 3.96
CA ASP A 120 4.68 8.38 4.06
C ASP A 120 5.02 8.88 5.46
N SER A 121 4.02 8.98 6.35
CA SER A 121 4.11 9.43 7.74
C SER A 121 3.09 8.71 8.64
N VAL A 122 3.18 8.90 9.96
CA VAL A 122 2.22 8.36 10.93
C VAL A 122 0.84 9.01 10.76
N GLU A 123 0.83 10.30 10.45
CA GLU A 123 -0.39 11.10 10.22
C GLU A 123 -1.10 10.67 8.93
N SER A 124 -0.37 10.47 7.84
CA SER A 124 -0.96 9.93 6.60
C SER A 124 -1.43 8.50 6.80
N ALA A 125 -0.66 7.66 7.50
CA ALA A 125 -1.10 6.31 7.84
C ALA A 125 -2.44 6.28 8.58
N ALA A 126 -2.62 7.13 9.59
CA ALA A 126 -3.88 7.22 10.32
C ALA A 126 -5.06 7.60 9.40
N ARG A 127 -4.86 8.60 8.53
CA ARG A 127 -5.88 9.04 7.56
C ARG A 127 -6.19 7.97 6.53
N GLU A 128 -5.18 7.32 5.97
CA GLU A 128 -5.32 6.28 4.95
C GLU A 128 -5.99 5.02 5.50
N ILE A 129 -5.64 4.60 6.72
CA ILE A 129 -6.32 3.50 7.42
C ILE A 129 -7.79 3.84 7.63
N ALA A 130 -8.09 5.03 8.18
CA ALA A 130 -9.47 5.46 8.43
C ALA A 130 -10.30 5.61 7.15
N TYR A 131 -9.67 5.87 6.01
CA TYR A 131 -10.35 5.94 4.71
C TYR A 131 -10.90 4.58 4.27
N PHE A 132 -10.17 3.49 4.56
CA PHE A 132 -10.52 2.15 4.07
C PHE A 132 -11.05 1.20 5.13
N PHE A 133 -10.74 1.40 6.41
CA PHE A 133 -11.11 0.49 7.49
C PHE A 133 -11.96 1.22 8.52
N GLY A 134 -13.22 0.82 8.63
CA GLY A 134 -14.15 1.26 9.64
C GLY A 134 -13.90 0.61 11.01
N GLU A 135 -14.79 0.92 11.95
CA GLU A 135 -14.74 0.35 13.29
C GLU A 135 -14.86 -1.17 13.25
N GLY A 136 -13.97 -1.87 13.97
CA GLY A 136 -13.96 -3.34 14.05
C GLY A 136 -13.31 -4.05 12.86
N GLU A 137 -12.94 -3.36 11.78
CA GLU A 137 -12.27 -4.00 10.63
C GLU A 137 -10.75 -4.18 10.82
N VAL A 138 -10.17 -3.49 11.81
CA VAL A 138 -8.80 -3.73 12.27
C VAL A 138 -8.85 -4.69 13.47
N CYS A 139 -8.20 -5.84 13.32
CA CYS A 139 -8.26 -6.98 14.24
C CYS A 139 -6.93 -7.13 15.02
N PRO A 140 -6.85 -6.65 16.28
CA PRO A 140 -5.68 -6.86 17.13
C PRO A 140 -5.40 -8.35 17.34
N ARG A 141 -4.12 -8.73 17.44
CA ARG A 141 -3.74 -10.11 17.73
C ARG A 141 -4.01 -10.44 19.20
N THR A 142 -4.75 -11.52 19.44
CA THR A 142 -5.10 -12.03 20.78
C THR A 142 -4.38 -13.34 21.14
N ARG A 143 -3.53 -13.84 20.23
CA ARG A 143 -2.65 -15.01 20.39
C ARG A 143 -1.44 -14.90 19.46
#